data_AF-A0A661BVP0-F1
#
_entry.id   AF-A0A661BVP0-F1
#
_cell.length_a   1.000
_cell.length_b   1.000
_cell.length_c   1.000
_cell.angle_alpha   90.00
_cell.angle_beta   90.00
_cell.angle_gamma   90.00
#
_symmetry.space_group_name_H-M   'P 1'
#
loop_
_entity.id
_entity.type
_entity.pdbx_description
1 polymer ?
#
loop_
_entity_poly.entity_id
_entity_poly.type
_entity_poly.pdbx_seq_one_letter_code
_entity_poly.pdbx_strand_id
1 'polypeptide(L)'
;MAVQWYPRHMNKARRIIKETMSDVDLVIEVMDARIPFSSENPMVAELRQHRPCIKILNKCDLADPATTKLWLEHLEKEQGVKAQALSVLDKSRTKNLPQLCRKLLPNRDSAAKYRRVMIMGIPNVGKSTLINTLAGKTLAKVGDEPAVTKMVSSSQQRIILEDGIALSDTPGILWPKIENENSSYRLAITG
;
A
#
# COMPACT_ATOMS: atom_id res chain seq x y z
N MET A 1 13.94 9.89 22.52
CA MET A 1 14.62 10.64 21.41
C MET A 1 14.04 10.12 20.11
N ALA A 2 13.36 10.95 19.31
CA ALA A 2 12.72 10.48 18.08
C ALA A 2 13.77 10.11 17.02
N VAL A 3 13.76 8.86 16.54
CA VAL A 3 14.68 8.41 15.49
C VAL A 3 14.30 9.10 14.18
N GLN A 4 15.15 10.00 13.71
CA GLN A 4 15.00 10.69 12.42
C GLN A 4 15.45 9.79 11.27
N TRP A 5 14.50 9.10 10.64
CA TRP A 5 14.73 8.36 9.38
C TRP A 5 14.72 9.33 8.17
N TYR A 6 15.71 10.22 8.04
CA TYR A 6 15.83 11.18 6.92
C TYR A 6 17.00 10.87 5.95
N PRO A 7 16.74 10.24 4.80
CA PRO A 7 17.57 10.36 3.60
C PRO A 7 17.03 11.45 2.66
N ARG A 8 17.90 12.24 2.03
CA ARG A 8 17.58 13.21 0.95
C ARG A 8 16.72 12.62 -0.19
N HIS A 9 16.70 11.30 -0.35
CA HIS A 9 15.96 10.58 -1.39
C HIS A 9 14.42 10.61 -1.21
N MET A 10 13.90 10.87 -0.02
CA MET A 10 12.47 10.76 0.26
C MET A 10 11.64 11.98 -0.20
N ASN A 11 12.22 13.19 -0.24
CA ASN A 11 11.57 14.35 -0.85
C ASN A 11 11.31 14.13 -2.35
N LYS A 12 12.27 13.47 -3.04
CA LYS A 12 12.10 13.05 -4.43
C LYS A 12 10.95 12.06 -4.56
N ALA A 13 10.86 11.09 -3.65
CA ALA A 13 9.82 10.07 -3.68
C ALA A 13 8.40 10.64 -3.39
N ARG A 14 8.28 11.58 -2.44
CA ARG A 14 7.02 12.35 -2.21
C ARG A 14 6.59 13.10 -3.46
N ARG A 15 7.53 13.78 -4.14
CA ARG A 15 7.25 14.50 -5.38
C ARG A 15 6.78 13.57 -6.50
N ILE A 16 7.49 12.45 -6.70
CA ILE A 16 7.12 11.44 -7.71
C ILE A 16 5.71 10.89 -7.45
N ILE A 17 5.37 10.56 -6.19
CA ILE A 17 4.01 10.10 -5.89
C ILE A 17 2.99 11.19 -6.17
N LYS A 18 3.25 12.43 -5.73
CA LYS A 18 2.30 13.54 -5.96
C LYS A 18 2.04 13.75 -7.46
N GLU A 19 3.09 13.69 -8.29
CA GLU A 19 2.97 13.78 -9.75
C GLU A 19 2.19 12.58 -10.32
N THR A 20 2.49 11.36 -9.86
CA THR A 20 1.84 10.12 -10.33
C THR A 20 0.38 10.00 -9.88
N MET A 21 0.04 10.54 -8.70
CA MET A 21 -1.30 10.47 -8.08
C MET A 21 -2.37 11.14 -8.96
N SER A 22 -2.00 12.12 -9.78
CA SER A 22 -2.90 12.73 -10.76
C SER A 22 -3.49 11.71 -11.74
N ASP A 23 -2.74 10.63 -12.03
CA ASP A 23 -3.13 9.54 -12.92
C ASP A 23 -3.55 8.27 -12.15
N VAL A 24 -3.96 8.39 -10.89
CA VAL A 24 -4.44 7.28 -10.05
C VAL A 24 -5.93 7.47 -9.77
N ASP A 25 -6.70 6.38 -9.89
CA ASP A 25 -8.13 6.38 -9.56
C ASP A 25 -8.41 5.82 -8.17
N LEU A 26 -7.59 4.89 -7.70
CA LEU A 26 -7.73 4.22 -6.41
C LEU A 26 -6.37 3.93 -5.80
N VAL A 27 -6.28 4.10 -4.48
CA VAL A 27 -5.07 3.77 -3.71
C VAL A 27 -5.31 2.47 -2.94
N ILE A 28 -4.29 1.61 -2.89
CA ILE A 28 -4.23 0.48 -1.98
C ILE A 28 -3.11 0.77 -0.99
N GLU A 29 -3.45 0.99 0.26
CA GLU A 29 -2.49 1.16 1.34
C GLU A 29 -2.26 -0.18 2.05
N VAL A 30 -1.04 -0.69 1.99
CA VAL A 30 -0.65 -1.94 2.65
C VAL A 30 -0.04 -1.60 4.00
N MET A 31 -0.60 -2.20 5.04
CA MET A 31 -0.25 -2.00 6.45
C MET A 31 0.04 -3.36 7.09
N ASP A 32 0.70 -3.36 8.25
CA ASP A 32 0.96 -4.57 9.03
C ASP A 32 -0.14 -4.76 10.08
N ALA A 33 -0.87 -5.87 10.01
CA ALA A 33 -1.96 -6.20 10.92
C ALA A 33 -1.53 -6.28 12.39
N ARG A 34 -0.24 -6.55 12.66
CA ARG A 34 0.29 -6.59 14.03
C ARG A 34 0.38 -5.20 14.65
N ILE A 35 0.56 -4.17 13.82
CA ILE A 35 0.77 -2.79 14.25
C ILE A 35 0.04 -1.78 13.35
N PRO A 36 -1.31 -1.84 13.19
CA PRO A 36 -2.01 -1.05 12.18
C PRO A 36 -1.73 0.45 12.29
N PHE A 37 -1.88 1.04 13.47
CA PHE A 37 -1.58 2.46 13.69
C PHE A 37 -0.13 2.84 13.39
N SER A 38 0.83 2.00 13.77
CA SER A 38 2.26 2.34 13.61
C SER A 38 2.77 2.09 12.20
N SER A 39 2.07 1.29 11.39
CA SER A 39 2.42 1.00 9.99
C SER A 39 1.62 1.81 8.96
N GLU A 40 0.58 2.52 9.41
CA GLU A 40 -0.17 3.50 8.62
C GLU A 40 0.73 4.67 8.20
N ASN A 41 0.63 5.11 6.96
CA ASN A 41 1.37 6.29 6.51
C ASN A 41 0.44 7.51 6.42
N PRO A 42 0.58 8.52 7.32
CA PRO A 42 -0.28 9.72 7.30
C PRO A 42 -0.24 10.49 5.98
N MET A 43 0.86 10.38 5.21
CA MET A 43 0.96 11.03 3.91
C MET A 43 0.04 10.41 2.85
N VAL A 44 -0.39 9.15 3.02
CA VAL A 44 -1.31 8.50 2.08
C VAL A 44 -2.67 9.21 2.13
N ALA A 45 -3.17 9.49 3.32
CA ALA A 45 -4.41 10.24 3.52
C ALA A 45 -4.31 11.66 2.91
N GLU A 46 -3.18 12.35 3.08
CA GLU A 46 -2.93 13.67 2.49
C GLU A 46 -2.91 13.63 0.95
N LEU A 47 -2.21 12.64 0.37
CA LEU A 47 -1.96 12.58 -1.07
C LEU A 47 -3.16 12.05 -1.86
N ARG A 48 -3.94 11.10 -1.31
CA ARG A 48 -5.06 10.49 -2.04
C ARG A 48 -6.23 11.44 -2.25
N GLN A 49 -6.38 12.45 -1.39
CA GLN A 49 -7.52 13.38 -1.39
C GLN A 49 -8.86 12.61 -1.33
N HIS A 50 -9.73 12.78 -2.32
CA HIS A 50 -11.05 12.13 -2.37
C HIS A 50 -11.04 10.75 -3.06
N ARG A 51 -9.88 10.27 -3.54
CA ARG A 51 -9.80 8.97 -4.22
C ARG A 51 -10.12 7.84 -3.23
N PRO A 52 -10.92 6.83 -3.63
CA PRO A 52 -11.18 5.68 -2.79
C PRO A 52 -9.86 4.98 -2.40
N CYS A 53 -9.82 4.48 -1.17
CA CYS A 53 -8.67 3.77 -0.63
C CYS A 53 -9.09 2.39 -0.14
N ILE A 54 -8.32 1.37 -0.49
CA ILE A 54 -8.39 0.06 0.14
C ILE A 54 -7.24 -0.04 1.14
N LYS A 55 -7.53 -0.10 2.43
CA LYS A 55 -6.53 -0.38 3.46
C LYS A 55 -6.43 -1.88 3.70
N ILE A 56 -5.24 -2.44 3.45
CA ILE A 56 -4.96 -3.86 3.62
C ILE A 56 -4.16 -4.05 4.90
N LEU A 57 -4.75 -4.73 5.88
CA LEU A 57 -4.03 -5.27 7.04
C LEU A 57 -3.38 -6.59 6.64
N ASN A 58 -2.14 -6.51 6.11
CA ASN A 58 -1.34 -7.66 5.72
C ASN A 58 -0.73 -8.38 6.94
N LYS A 59 -0.28 -9.63 6.77
CA LYS A 59 0.27 -10.47 7.85
C LYS A 59 -0.76 -10.74 8.96
N CYS A 60 -2.05 -10.77 8.61
CA CYS A 60 -3.12 -11.00 9.60
C CYS A 60 -3.06 -12.39 10.24
N ASP A 61 -2.35 -13.34 9.63
CA ASP A 61 -2.01 -14.65 10.19
C ASP A 61 -1.08 -14.57 11.41
N LEU A 62 -0.37 -13.45 11.58
CA LEU A 62 0.53 -13.17 12.71
C LEU A 62 -0.09 -12.23 13.74
N ALA A 63 -1.33 -11.80 13.55
CA ALA A 63 -2.01 -10.82 14.39
C ALA A 63 -3.20 -11.46 15.12
N ASP A 64 -3.58 -10.87 16.25
CA ASP A 64 -4.78 -11.30 16.97
C ASP A 64 -6.05 -11.03 16.12
N PRO A 65 -6.89 -12.03 15.82
CA PRO A 65 -8.05 -11.87 14.96
C PRO A 65 -9.11 -10.91 15.52
N ALA A 66 -9.32 -10.91 16.85
CA ALA A 66 -10.31 -10.06 17.49
C ALA A 66 -9.91 -8.58 17.40
N THR A 67 -8.64 -8.28 17.70
CA THR A 67 -8.05 -6.95 17.58
C THR A 67 -8.00 -6.48 16.13
N THR A 68 -7.65 -7.37 15.19
CA THR A 68 -7.66 -7.07 13.75
C THR A 68 -9.05 -6.64 13.30
N LYS A 69 -10.11 -7.31 13.75
CA LYS A 69 -11.50 -6.92 13.43
C LYS A 69 -11.83 -5.50 13.92
N LEU A 70 -11.45 -5.17 15.16
CA LEU A 70 -11.65 -3.82 15.71
C LEU A 70 -10.91 -2.75 14.88
N TRP A 71 -9.70 -3.06 14.40
CA TRP A 71 -8.97 -2.17 13.50
C TRP A 71 -9.65 -1.98 12.15
N LEU A 72 -10.20 -3.05 11.55
CA LEU A 72 -10.97 -2.92 10.30
C LEU A 72 -12.15 -1.97 10.49
N GLU A 73 -12.93 -2.16 11.55
CA GLU A 73 -14.07 -1.30 11.88
C GLU A 73 -13.65 0.15 12.16
N HIS A 74 -12.50 0.36 12.79
CA HIS A 74 -11.94 1.69 13.03
C HIS A 74 -11.53 2.37 11.71
N LEU A 75 -10.79 1.67 10.85
CA LEU A 75 -10.27 2.21 9.59
C LEU A 75 -11.40 2.56 8.59
N GLU A 76 -12.49 1.79 8.58
CA GLU A 76 -13.65 2.07 7.72
C GLU A 76 -14.48 3.29 8.16
N LYS A 77 -14.19 3.89 9.32
CA LYS A 77 -14.77 5.19 9.70
C LYS A 77 -14.24 6.33 8.83
N GLU A 78 -13.06 6.17 8.22
CA GLU A 78 -12.49 7.17 7.32
C GLU A 78 -13.26 7.19 5.99
N GLN A 79 -13.64 8.39 5.54
CA GLN A 79 -14.43 8.52 4.32
C GLN A 79 -13.70 7.98 3.09
N GLY A 80 -14.42 7.16 2.31
CA GLY A 80 -13.89 6.55 1.09
C GLY A 80 -12.86 5.45 1.34
N VAL A 81 -12.76 4.94 2.58
CA VAL A 81 -11.91 3.79 2.92
C VAL A 81 -12.73 2.51 2.97
N LYS A 82 -12.20 1.45 2.35
CA LYS A 82 -12.60 0.07 2.62
C LYS A 82 -11.41 -0.66 3.25
N ALA A 83 -11.62 -1.39 4.33
CA ALA A 83 -10.56 -2.12 5.00
C ALA A 83 -10.71 -3.63 4.79
N GLN A 84 -9.59 -4.33 4.61
CA GLN A 84 -9.57 -5.78 4.52
C GLN A 84 -8.33 -6.35 5.21
N ALA A 85 -8.51 -7.40 6.00
CA ALA A 85 -7.40 -8.20 6.51
C ALA A 85 -7.15 -9.39 5.59
N LEU A 86 -5.90 -9.59 5.20
CA LEU A 86 -5.47 -10.76 4.43
C LEU A 86 -4.02 -11.10 4.76
N SER A 87 -3.66 -12.36 4.54
CA SER A 87 -2.26 -12.72 4.37
C SER A 87 -2.00 -12.73 2.87
N VAL A 88 -1.04 -11.95 2.38
CA VAL A 88 -0.70 -11.95 0.94
C VAL A 88 -0.23 -13.33 0.45
N LEU A 89 0.16 -14.21 1.37
CA LEU A 89 0.47 -15.62 1.10
C LEU A 89 -0.79 -16.44 0.78
N ASP A 90 -1.96 -16.03 1.27
CA ASP A 90 -3.25 -16.57 0.87
C ASP A 90 -3.64 -16.00 -0.51
N LYS A 91 -3.22 -16.74 -1.55
CA LYS A 91 -3.51 -16.40 -2.95
C LYS A 91 -5.01 -16.33 -3.24
N SER A 92 -5.84 -17.12 -2.55
CA SER A 92 -7.29 -17.16 -2.81
C SER A 92 -7.95 -15.84 -2.43
N ARG A 93 -7.64 -15.33 -1.23
CA ARG A 93 -8.13 -14.02 -0.78
C ARG A 93 -7.53 -12.87 -1.58
N THR A 94 -6.24 -12.94 -1.88
CA THR A 94 -5.54 -11.86 -2.61
C THR A 94 -6.07 -11.70 -4.04
N LYS A 95 -6.44 -12.80 -4.71
CA LYS A 95 -7.06 -12.78 -6.05
C LYS A 95 -8.44 -12.14 -6.10
N ASN A 96 -9.07 -11.87 -4.95
CA ASN A 96 -10.37 -11.18 -4.89
C ASN A 96 -10.24 -9.63 -4.87
N LEU A 97 -9.01 -9.12 -4.70
CA LEU A 97 -8.73 -7.69 -4.61
C LEU A 97 -9.04 -6.94 -5.92
N PRO A 98 -8.76 -7.47 -7.14
CA PRO A 98 -9.19 -6.85 -8.38
C PRO A 98 -10.71 -6.62 -8.48
N GLN A 99 -11.52 -7.56 -8.02
CA GLN A 99 -12.98 -7.42 -8.00
C GLN A 99 -13.41 -6.30 -7.04
N LEU A 100 -12.74 -6.15 -5.89
CA LEU A 100 -12.99 -5.05 -4.98
C LEU A 100 -12.65 -3.70 -5.62
N CYS A 101 -11.51 -3.59 -6.32
CA CYS A 101 -11.15 -2.39 -7.08
C CYS A 101 -12.23 -2.02 -8.11
N ARG A 102 -12.80 -3.01 -8.81
CA ARG A 102 -13.90 -2.78 -9.76
C ARG A 102 -15.17 -2.28 -9.08
N LYS A 103 -15.53 -2.84 -7.93
CA LYS A 103 -16.71 -2.41 -7.15
C LYS A 103 -16.59 -0.97 -6.66
N LEU A 104 -15.39 -0.54 -6.26
CA LEU A 104 -15.12 0.83 -5.80
C LEU A 104 -14.94 1.83 -6.95
N LEU A 105 -14.72 1.34 -8.18
CA LEU A 105 -14.61 2.13 -9.40
C LEU A 105 -15.62 1.65 -10.46
N PRO A 106 -16.94 1.79 -10.22
CA PRO A 106 -17.98 1.29 -11.12
C PRO A 106 -18.06 2.12 -12.42
N ASN A 107 -17.94 3.45 -12.31
CA ASN A 107 -18.23 4.42 -13.38
C ASN A 107 -17.01 4.76 -14.24
N ARG A 108 -16.14 3.79 -14.53
CA ARG A 108 -15.05 4.02 -15.48
C ARG A 108 -15.53 3.72 -16.89
N ASP A 109 -15.75 4.80 -17.65
CA ASP A 109 -16.14 4.78 -19.06
C ASP A 109 -15.22 3.91 -19.92
N SER A 110 -15.81 3.30 -20.95
CA SER A 110 -15.17 2.44 -21.95
C SER A 110 -13.95 3.04 -22.65
N ALA A 111 -13.75 4.36 -22.56
CA ALA A 111 -12.62 5.09 -23.14
C ALA A 111 -11.29 4.84 -22.39
N ALA A 112 -11.33 4.56 -21.08
CA ALA A 112 -10.13 4.35 -20.29
C ALA A 112 -9.81 2.85 -20.17
N LYS A 113 -8.80 2.38 -20.91
CA LYS A 113 -8.46 0.95 -21.06
C LYS A 113 -8.23 0.19 -19.74
N TYR A 114 -7.75 0.84 -18.68
CA TYR A 114 -7.40 0.20 -17.40
C TYR A 114 -7.67 1.06 -16.18
N ARG A 115 -8.29 0.52 -15.12
CA ARG A 115 -8.37 1.16 -13.78
C ARG A 115 -6.97 1.33 -13.21
N ARG A 116 -6.55 2.57 -12.94
CA ARG A 116 -5.20 2.92 -12.51
C ARG A 116 -5.17 2.89 -10.99
N VAL A 117 -4.43 1.92 -10.45
CA VAL A 117 -4.37 1.64 -9.02
C VAL A 117 -2.94 1.80 -8.55
N MET A 118 -2.74 2.51 -7.44
CA MET A 118 -1.42 2.70 -6.85
C MET A 118 -1.32 1.94 -5.54
N ILE A 119 -0.26 1.13 -5.39
CA ILE A 119 0.04 0.44 -4.13
C ILE A 119 1.02 1.30 -3.33
N MET A 120 0.65 1.59 -2.09
CA MET A 120 1.39 2.44 -1.16
C MET A 120 1.58 1.72 0.19
N GLY A 121 2.50 2.23 1.00
CA GLY A 121 2.78 1.72 2.35
C GLY A 121 4.27 1.83 2.69
N ILE A 122 4.59 1.65 3.96
CA ILE A 122 5.98 1.68 4.44
C ILE A 122 6.80 0.50 3.90
N PRO A 123 8.13 0.49 4.01
CA PRO A 123 8.95 -0.69 3.74
C PRO A 123 8.46 -1.95 4.50
N ASN A 124 8.73 -3.14 3.95
CA ASN A 124 8.55 -4.46 4.58
C ASN A 124 7.12 -4.90 4.97
N VAL A 125 6.09 -4.08 4.74
CA VAL A 125 4.66 -4.47 4.91
C VAL A 125 4.14 -5.45 3.85
N GLY A 126 4.94 -5.84 2.86
CA GLY A 126 4.57 -6.84 1.86
C GLY A 126 3.99 -6.32 0.53
N LYS A 127 4.24 -5.05 0.17
CA LYS A 127 3.81 -4.45 -1.12
C LYS A 127 4.28 -5.24 -2.35
N SER A 128 5.57 -5.57 -2.41
CA SER A 128 6.16 -6.31 -3.54
C SER A 128 5.60 -7.72 -3.65
N THR A 129 5.36 -8.39 -2.51
CA THR A 129 4.69 -9.68 -2.46
C THR A 129 3.26 -9.57 -2.98
N LEU A 130 2.53 -8.51 -2.60
CA LEU A 130 1.16 -8.27 -3.08
C LEU A 130 1.14 -8.08 -4.60
N ILE A 131 2.06 -7.27 -5.14
CA ILE A 131 2.22 -7.05 -6.57
C ILE A 131 2.49 -8.37 -7.30
N ASN A 132 3.44 -9.16 -6.83
CA ASN A 132 3.79 -10.44 -7.45
C ASN A 132 2.62 -11.43 -7.42
N THR A 133 1.89 -11.50 -6.29
CA THR A 133 0.71 -12.36 -6.16
C THR A 133 -0.40 -11.94 -7.11
N LEU A 134 -0.67 -10.63 -7.25
CA LEU A 134 -1.67 -10.11 -8.18
C LEU A 134 -1.26 -10.31 -9.65
N ALA A 135 0.03 -10.15 -9.96
CA ALA A 135 0.56 -10.34 -11.31
C ALA A 135 0.70 -11.81 -11.71
N GLY A 136 0.58 -12.75 -10.76
CA GLY A 136 0.77 -14.18 -10.97
C GLY A 136 2.21 -14.60 -11.31
N LYS A 137 3.17 -13.67 -11.25
CA LYS A 137 4.59 -13.89 -11.58
C LYS A 137 5.49 -12.96 -10.76
N THR A 138 6.76 -13.34 -10.59
CA THR A 138 7.74 -12.54 -9.86
C THR A 138 8.20 -11.35 -10.71
N LEU A 139 7.65 -10.16 -10.43
CA LEU A 139 7.98 -8.89 -11.09
C LEU A 139 8.84 -7.98 -10.20
N ALA A 140 8.46 -7.85 -8.93
CA ALA A 140 9.18 -7.07 -7.93
C ALA A 140 10.12 -7.99 -7.14
N LYS A 141 11.35 -7.54 -6.88
CA LYS A 141 12.27 -8.25 -5.98
C LYS A 141 11.73 -8.17 -4.55
N VAL A 142 11.66 -9.32 -3.88
CA VAL A 142 11.31 -9.43 -2.46
C VAL A 142 12.61 -9.70 -1.70
N GLY A 143 12.94 -8.86 -0.71
CA GLY A 143 14.13 -8.98 0.13
C GLY A 143 14.14 -7.94 1.26
N ASP A 144 14.87 -8.22 2.34
CA ASP A 144 14.87 -7.45 3.59
C ASP A 144 15.68 -6.15 3.55
N GLU A 145 16.31 -5.82 2.41
CA GLU A 145 17.06 -4.59 2.25
C GLU A 145 16.11 -3.39 1.99
N PRO A 146 16.06 -2.39 2.89
CA PRO A 146 15.30 -1.16 2.66
C PRO A 146 15.77 -0.49 1.37
N ALA A 147 14.84 -0.02 0.54
CA ALA A 147 15.10 0.66 -0.74
C ALA A 147 15.55 -0.22 -1.92
N VAL A 148 15.39 -1.56 -1.86
CA VAL A 148 15.74 -2.49 -2.96
C VAL A 148 14.59 -2.77 -3.94
N THR A 149 13.57 -1.92 -3.95
CA THR A 149 12.95 -1.61 -5.24
C THR A 149 14.01 -0.83 -6.01
N LYS A 150 14.95 -1.55 -6.66
CA LYS A 150 15.91 -0.98 -7.61
C LYS A 150 15.13 0.08 -8.36
N MET A 151 15.63 1.30 -8.28
CA MET A 151 15.23 2.42 -9.11
C MET A 151 14.73 1.90 -10.47
N VAL A 152 13.42 1.75 -10.62
CA VAL A 152 12.77 1.92 -11.91
C VAL A 152 12.69 3.43 -12.15
N SER A 153 13.83 4.11 -11.95
CA SER A 153 14.18 5.35 -12.59
C SER A 153 14.53 4.91 -14.00
N SER A 154 13.60 4.81 -14.93
CA SER A 154 13.27 5.95 -15.79
C SER A 154 11.96 5.68 -16.55
N SER A 155 11.12 4.77 -16.08
CA SER A 155 9.86 4.43 -16.72
C SER A 155 8.93 3.89 -15.64
N GLN A 156 7.89 4.63 -15.28
CA GLN A 156 6.81 4.13 -14.42
C GLN A 156 6.13 2.95 -15.12
N GLN A 157 6.72 1.74 -15.03
CA GLN A 157 6.17 0.56 -15.67
C GLN A 157 4.92 0.15 -14.91
N ARG A 158 3.77 0.44 -15.51
CA ARG A 158 2.48 -0.06 -15.03
C ARG A 158 2.44 -1.55 -15.25
N ILE A 159 2.13 -2.28 -14.20
CA ILE A 159 1.88 -3.71 -14.28
C ILE A 159 0.41 -3.87 -14.66
N ILE A 160 0.16 -4.27 -15.90
CA ILE A 160 -1.18 -4.54 -16.39
C ILE A 160 -1.59 -5.93 -15.91
N LEU A 161 -2.64 -5.99 -15.09
CA LEU A 161 -3.29 -7.22 -14.70
C LEU A 161 -4.32 -7.60 -15.76
N GLU A 162 -4.57 -8.91 -15.91
CA GLU A 162 -5.62 -9.45 -16.79
C GLU A 162 -7.00 -8.86 -16.49
N ASP A 163 -7.20 -8.41 -15.25
CA ASP A 163 -8.45 -7.85 -14.75
C ASP A 163 -8.77 -6.41 -15.20
N GLY A 164 -8.03 -5.84 -16.14
CA GLY A 164 -8.24 -4.47 -16.60
C GLY A 164 -7.78 -3.44 -15.55
N ILE A 165 -6.78 -3.80 -14.76
CA ILE A 165 -6.17 -2.95 -13.73
C ILE A 165 -4.72 -2.67 -14.13
N ALA A 166 -4.34 -1.41 -14.09
CA ALA A 166 -2.96 -0.98 -14.22
C ALA A 166 -2.42 -0.63 -12.83
N LEU A 167 -1.55 -1.50 -12.29
CA LEU A 167 -0.88 -1.28 -11.01
C LEU A 167 0.36 -0.41 -11.19
N SER A 168 0.45 0.64 -10.41
CA SER A 168 1.68 1.42 -10.23
C SER A 168 2.34 1.01 -8.92
N ASP A 169 3.58 0.50 -9.02
CA ASP A 169 4.42 0.24 -7.85
C ASP A 169 5.03 1.56 -7.35
N THR A 170 5.09 1.72 -6.03
CA THR A 170 5.81 2.82 -5.39
C THR A 170 6.84 2.24 -4.42
N PRO A 171 8.08 2.75 -4.40
CA PRO A 171 9.04 2.36 -3.39
C PRO A 171 8.43 2.61 -2.01
N GLY A 172 8.72 1.74 -1.04
CA GLY A 172 8.23 1.92 0.33
C GLY A 172 8.62 3.30 0.87
N ILE A 173 7.62 4.09 1.25
CA ILE A 173 7.83 5.45 1.75
C ILE A 173 7.52 5.47 3.23
N LEU A 174 8.53 5.82 4.04
CA LEU A 174 8.34 6.25 5.42
C LEU A 174 7.96 7.73 5.46
N TRP A 175 7.31 8.17 6.53
CA TRP A 175 7.06 9.60 6.74
C TRP A 175 8.19 10.23 7.57
N PRO A 176 8.44 11.54 7.40
CA PRO A 176 9.63 12.21 7.92
C PRO A 176 9.78 12.22 9.45
N LYS A 177 8.71 12.09 10.24
CA LYS A 177 8.82 12.08 11.71
C LYS A 177 7.84 11.11 12.33
N ILE A 178 8.35 10.04 12.91
CA ILE A 178 7.55 9.20 13.79
C ILE A 178 7.42 9.96 15.11
N GLU A 179 6.31 10.67 15.29
CA GLU A 179 6.07 11.48 16.50
C GLU A 179 5.90 10.61 17.74
N ASN A 180 5.35 9.41 17.56
CA ASN A 180 5.13 8.45 18.63
C ASN A 180 6.37 7.55 18.80
N GLU A 181 7.09 7.70 19.90
CA GLU A 181 8.29 6.91 20.18
C GLU A 181 8.01 5.39 20.20
N ASN A 182 6.85 4.97 20.73
CA ASN A 182 6.44 3.56 20.73
C ASN A 182 6.19 3.02 19.31
N SER A 183 5.73 3.85 18.37
CA SER A 183 5.63 3.44 16.96
C SER A 183 6.99 3.10 16.36
N SER A 184 8.06 3.80 16.77
CA SER A 184 9.42 3.51 16.30
C SER A 184 9.88 2.13 16.78
N TYR A 185 9.65 1.80 18.05
CA TYR A 185 9.97 0.48 18.59
C TYR A 185 9.17 -0.64 17.95
N ARG A 186 7.86 -0.43 17.76
CA ARG A 186 6.97 -1.39 17.08
C ARG A 186 7.46 -1.68 15.66
N LEU A 187 7.76 -0.63 14.89
CA LEU A 187 8.29 -0.76 13.54
C LEU A 187 9.60 -1.52 13.48
N ALA A 188 10.51 -1.26 14.44
CA ALA A 188 11.79 -1.95 14.53
C ALA A 188 11.64 -3.46 14.83
N ILE A 189 10.67 -3.83 15.66
CA ILE A 189 10.41 -5.24 16.03
C ILE A 189 9.69 -5.99 14.91
N THR A 190 8.82 -5.33 14.16
CA THR A 190 7.94 -6.03 13.20
C THR A 190 8.60 -6.33 11.87
N GLY A 191 9.56 -5.52 11.40
CA GLY A 191 10.27 -5.74 10.12
C GLY A 191 9.38 -6.29 9.01
#